data_AF-A0A2A4JT50-F1
#
_entry.id   AF-A0A2A4JT50-F1
#
_cell.length_a   1.000
_cell.length_b   1.000
_cell.length_c   1.000
_cell.angle_alpha   90.00
_cell.angle_beta   90.00
_cell.angle_gamma   90.00
#
_symmetry.space_group_name_H-M   'P 1'
#
loop_
_entity.id
_entity.type
_entity.pdbx_description
1 polymer ?
#
loop_
_entity_poly.entity_id
_entity_poly.type
_entity_poly.pdbx_seq_one_letter_code
_entity_poly.pdbx_strand_id
1 'polypeptide(L)'
;MFPNNVYLLAAPNNKEFIEPKVQGLWKIAVGANFTTEELASLKVELQHYESRLLKLRHLQANNVSNREKHKSKVAGAGDKINHFEEQEQLIKKHSRKVEKLHADLESKIMSRHTEL
;
A
#
# COMPACT_ATOMS: atom_id res chain seq x y z
N MET A 1 39.08 -14.95 20.26
CA MET A 1 38.56 -15.72 19.11
C MET A 1 37.27 -16.37 19.58
N PHE A 2 36.14 -15.70 19.39
CA PHE A 2 34.82 -16.23 19.78
C PHE A 2 34.12 -16.75 18.52
N PRO A 3 33.53 -17.94 18.55
CA PRO A 3 33.06 -18.61 17.36
C PRO A 3 31.79 -17.95 16.79
N ASN A 4 31.77 -17.93 15.46
CA ASN A 4 30.66 -17.62 14.58
C ASN A 4 29.31 -18.14 15.12
N ASN A 5 28.41 -17.21 15.45
CA ASN A 5 27.00 -17.55 15.57
C ASN A 5 26.38 -17.49 14.17
N VAL A 6 26.49 -18.64 13.51
CA VAL A 6 25.80 -19.05 12.31
C VAL A 6 24.28 -18.90 12.47
N TYR A 7 23.66 -18.25 11.49
CA TYR A 7 22.23 -18.30 11.17
C TYR A 7 21.25 -18.06 12.34
N LEU A 8 21.00 -16.78 12.64
CA LEU A 8 19.66 -16.38 13.09
C LEU A 8 18.68 -16.67 11.95
N LEU A 9 18.14 -17.87 12.01
CA LEU A 9 16.92 -18.34 11.34
C LEU A 9 15.74 -17.44 11.74
N ALA A 10 15.68 -16.25 11.15
CA ALA A 10 14.51 -15.39 11.21
C ALA A 10 13.59 -15.71 10.02
N ALA A 11 12.84 -16.80 10.13
CA ALA A 11 11.50 -16.96 9.56
C ALA A 11 10.91 -18.26 10.10
N PRO A 12 9.68 -18.25 10.65
CA PRO A 12 8.53 -17.89 9.83
C PRO A 12 7.47 -17.12 10.62
N ASN A 13 7.55 -15.80 10.58
CA ASN A 13 6.38 -14.91 10.67
C ASN A 13 6.75 -13.51 10.17
N ASN A 14 7.41 -13.46 9.00
CA ASN A 14 7.67 -12.23 8.26
C ASN A 14 6.34 -11.64 7.77
N LYS A 15 5.54 -11.09 8.68
CA LYS A 15 4.58 -10.05 8.32
C LYS A 15 5.34 -8.73 8.26
N GLU A 16 6.37 -8.68 7.40
CA GLU A 16 7.05 -7.44 7.02
C GLU A 16 6.04 -6.39 6.52
N PHE A 17 4.96 -6.91 5.94
CA PHE A 17 3.79 -6.20 5.44
C PHE A 17 2.53 -6.92 5.94
N ILE A 18 1.45 -6.19 6.11
CA ILE A 18 0.12 -6.67 6.50
C ILE A 18 -0.74 -6.87 5.24
N GLU A 19 -0.59 -6.01 4.25
CA GLU A 19 -1.37 -6.07 3.01
C GLU A 19 -0.88 -7.23 2.12
N PRO A 20 -1.75 -8.21 1.80
CA PRO A 20 -1.34 -9.40 1.03
C PRO A 20 -0.71 -9.06 -0.33
N LYS A 21 -1.16 -7.98 -0.97
CA LYS A 21 -0.61 -7.51 -2.25
C LYS A 21 0.84 -7.04 -2.12
N VAL A 22 1.16 -6.34 -1.03
CA VAL A 22 2.51 -5.85 -0.74
C VAL A 22 3.43 -7.01 -0.37
N GLN A 23 2.91 -7.98 0.40
CA GLN A 23 3.63 -9.23 0.67
C GLN A 23 3.98 -10.00 -0.61
N GLY A 24 3.06 -10.05 -1.58
CA GLY A 24 3.30 -10.70 -2.87
C GLY A 24 4.46 -10.05 -3.63
N LEU A 25 4.44 -8.72 -3.77
CA LEU A 25 5.52 -7.96 -4.40
C LEU A 25 6.87 -8.18 -3.70
N TRP A 26 6.89 -8.15 -2.36
CA TRP A 26 8.10 -8.37 -1.59
C TRP A 26 8.70 -9.76 -1.80
N LYS A 27 7.86 -10.81 -1.84
CA LYS A 27 8.33 -12.19 -2.12
C LYS A 27 8.99 -12.30 -3.48
N ILE A 28 8.43 -11.66 -4.51
CA ILE A 28 9.01 -11.70 -5.86
C ILE A 28 10.33 -10.91 -5.88
N ALA A 29 10.37 -9.75 -5.21
CA ALA A 29 11.58 -8.93 -5.11
C ALA A 29 12.74 -9.67 -4.43
N VAL A 30 12.48 -10.35 -3.30
CA VAL A 30 13.50 -11.15 -2.60
C VAL A 30 14.01 -12.32 -3.45
N GLY A 31 13.18 -12.86 -4.35
CA GLY A 31 13.57 -13.88 -5.31
C GLY A 31 14.17 -13.35 -6.61
N ALA A 32 14.25 -12.02 -6.78
CA ALA A 32 14.87 -11.38 -7.93
C ALA A 32 16.32 -10.98 -7.62
N ASN A 33 17.08 -10.63 -8.66
CA ASN A 33 18.52 -10.41 -8.56
C ASN A 33 18.89 -8.98 -8.07
N PHE A 34 18.22 -8.50 -7.01
CA PHE A 34 18.52 -7.21 -6.38
C PHE A 34 19.67 -7.33 -5.39
N THR A 35 20.47 -6.27 -5.24
CA THR A 35 21.45 -6.19 -4.15
C THR A 35 20.75 -5.95 -2.80
N THR A 36 21.49 -6.14 -1.70
CA THR A 36 20.97 -5.87 -0.35
C THR A 36 20.53 -4.42 -0.18
N GLU A 37 21.28 -3.48 -0.74
CA GLU A 37 21.00 -2.05 -0.69
C GLU A 37 19.74 -1.71 -1.51
N GLU A 38 19.59 -2.30 -2.69
CA GLU A 38 18.40 -2.14 -3.53
C GLU A 38 17.16 -2.71 -2.86
N LEU A 39 17.26 -3.89 -2.25
CA LEU A 39 16.18 -4.50 -1.46
C LEU A 39 15.80 -3.64 -0.26
N ALA A 40 16.77 -3.02 0.43
CA ALA A 40 16.50 -2.10 1.53
C ALA A 40 15.74 -0.86 1.05
N SER A 41 16.15 -0.26 -0.07
CA SER A 41 15.43 0.86 -0.68
C SER A 41 14.01 0.46 -1.09
N LEU A 42 13.87 -0.67 -1.79
CA LEU A 42 12.58 -1.18 -2.25
C LEU A 42 11.64 -1.51 -1.09
N LYS A 43 12.18 -2.02 0.03
CA LYS A 43 11.41 -2.26 1.25
C LYS A 43 10.78 -0.98 1.78
N VAL A 44 11.51 0.13 1.80
CA VAL A 44 10.99 1.45 2.21
C VAL A 44 9.90 1.92 1.24
N GLU A 45 10.10 1.77 -0.07
CA GLU A 45 9.09 2.12 -1.08
C GLU A 45 7.80 1.31 -0.90
N LEU A 46 7.90 0.00 -0.62
CA LEU A 46 6.77 -0.89 -0.32
C LEU A 46 6.07 -0.53 0.99
N GLN A 47 6.81 -0.09 2.02
CA GLN A 47 6.20 0.42 3.27
C GLN A 47 5.38 1.70 3.00
N HIS A 48 5.90 2.60 2.17
CA HIS A 48 5.14 3.78 1.75
C HIS A 48 3.91 3.42 0.92
N TYR A 49 4.00 2.42 0.05
CA TYR A 49 2.86 1.89 -0.70
C TYR A 49 1.76 1.37 0.25
N GLU A 50 2.14 0.52 1.20
CA GLU A 50 1.22 -0.06 2.19
C GLU A 50 0.53 1.03 3.03
N SER A 51 1.30 1.99 3.54
CA SER A 51 0.75 3.12 4.31
C SER A 51 -0.31 3.89 3.51
N ARG A 52 -0.05 4.12 2.21
CA ARG A 52 -1.00 4.81 1.32
C ARG A 52 -2.24 3.96 1.02
N LEU A 53 -2.10 2.64 0.86
CA LEU A 53 -3.22 1.70 0.71
C LEU A 53 -4.15 1.73 1.92
N LEU A 54 -3.57 1.60 3.13
CA LEU A 54 -4.34 1.63 4.37
C LEU A 54 -5.06 2.97 4.54
N LYS A 55 -4.37 4.09 4.27
CA LYS A 55 -4.99 5.42 4.30
C LYS A 55 -6.15 5.54 3.32
N LEU A 56 -6.02 5.02 2.10
CA LEU A 56 -7.10 5.02 1.11
C LEU A 56 -8.32 4.24 1.61
N ARG A 57 -8.11 3.04 2.16
CA ARG A 57 -9.17 2.21 2.75
C ARG A 57 -9.90 2.94 3.88
N HIS A 58 -9.17 3.62 4.77
CA HIS A 58 -9.76 4.43 5.84
C HIS A 58 -10.59 5.60 5.28
N LEU A 59 -10.09 6.32 4.28
CA LEU A 59 -10.83 7.41 3.64
C LEU A 59 -12.13 6.91 2.99
N GLN A 60 -12.09 5.77 2.30
CA GLN A 60 -13.27 5.14 1.70
C GLN A 60 -14.30 4.73 2.76
N ALA A 61 -13.86 4.05 3.83
CA ALA A 61 -14.74 3.63 4.92
C ALA A 61 -15.43 4.83 5.61
N ASN A 62 -14.66 5.91 5.87
CA ASN A 62 -15.20 7.13 6.45
C ASN A 62 -16.25 7.80 5.53
N ASN A 63 -16.00 7.82 4.22
CA ASN A 63 -16.93 8.37 3.24
C ASN A 63 -18.25 7.59 3.18
N VAL A 64 -18.18 6.25 3.15
CA VAL A 64 -19.38 5.40 3.17
C VAL A 64 -20.20 5.63 4.44
N SER A 65 -19.54 5.59 5.61
CA SER A 65 -20.23 5.79 6.90
C SER A 65 -20.86 7.19 7.01
N ASN A 66 -20.22 8.22 6.46
CA ASN A 66 -20.76 9.57 6.43
C ASN A 66 -22.00 9.65 5.52
N ARG A 67 -21.94 9.06 4.32
CA ARG A 67 -23.09 9.02 3.39
C ARG A 67 -24.31 8.30 3.99
N GLU A 68 -24.10 7.20 4.69
CA GLU A 68 -25.19 6.44 5.36
C GLU A 68 -25.88 7.26 6.45
N LYS A 69 -25.10 7.91 7.33
CA LYS A 69 -25.64 8.77 8.41
C LYS A 69 -26.44 9.96 7.86
N HIS A 70 -26.04 10.49 6.70
CA HIS A 70 -26.67 11.66 6.11
C HIS A 70 -27.88 11.35 5.22
N LYS A 71 -28.01 10.15 4.65
CA LYS A 71 -29.25 9.71 3.97
C LYS A 71 -30.46 9.68 4.91
N SER A 72 -30.24 9.50 6.22
CA SER A 72 -31.29 9.47 7.24
C SER A 72 -31.85 10.85 7.64
N LYS A 73 -31.19 11.97 7.28
CA LYS A 73 -31.55 13.32 7.75
C LYS A 73 -31.81 14.26 6.58
N VAL A 74 -32.97 14.12 5.94
CA VAL A 74 -33.35 14.92 4.76
C VAL A 74 -34.05 16.22 5.19
N ALA A 75 -33.24 17.22 5.58
CA ALA A 75 -33.65 18.63 5.63
C ALA A 75 -32.38 19.50 5.49
N GLY A 76 -32.21 20.20 4.37
CA GLY A 76 -31.05 21.08 4.08
C GLY A 76 -29.85 20.37 3.44
N ALA A 77 -30.00 19.95 2.16
CA ALA A 77 -29.06 19.08 1.46
C ALA A 77 -28.07 19.77 0.50
N GLY A 78 -28.28 21.04 0.10
CA GLY A 78 -27.48 21.70 -0.95
C GLY A 78 -25.98 21.79 -0.63
N ASP A 79 -25.63 22.38 0.52
CA ASP A 79 -24.23 22.57 0.93
C ASP A 79 -23.50 21.24 1.22
N LYS A 80 -24.25 20.22 1.61
CA LYS A 80 -23.72 18.89 1.97
C LYS A 80 -23.37 18.07 0.73
N ILE A 81 -24.10 18.23 -0.38
CA ILE A 81 -23.82 17.55 -1.64
C ILE A 81 -22.43 17.94 -2.16
N ASN A 82 -22.09 19.23 -2.15
CA ASN A 82 -20.77 19.72 -2.59
C ASN A 82 -19.64 19.12 -1.75
N HIS A 83 -19.81 19.02 -0.43
CA HIS A 83 -18.81 18.41 0.46
C HIS A 83 -18.57 16.92 0.14
N PHE A 84 -19.62 16.15 -0.17
CA PHE A 84 -19.46 14.75 -0.56
C PHE A 84 -18.74 14.61 -1.91
N GLU A 85 -19.04 15.48 -2.87
CA GLU A 85 -18.35 15.48 -4.17
C GLU A 85 -16.86 15.79 -4.01
N GLU A 86 -16.49 16.74 -3.17
CA GLU A 86 -15.08 17.05 -2.86
C GLU A 86 -14.37 15.86 -2.22
N GLN A 87 -15.00 15.18 -1.26
CA GLN A 87 -14.42 14.00 -0.61
C GLN A 87 -14.23 12.83 -1.60
N GLU A 88 -15.20 12.60 -2.49
CA GLU A 88 -15.10 11.60 -3.56
C GLU A 88 -13.97 11.93 -4.54
N GLN A 89 -13.81 13.19 -4.94
CA GLN A 89 -12.69 13.62 -5.78
C GLN A 89 -11.34 13.41 -5.09
N LEU A 90 -11.24 13.68 -3.79
CA LEU A 90 -10.05 13.43 -2.99
C LEU A 90 -9.72 11.93 -2.93
N ILE A 91 -10.70 11.07 -2.68
CA ILE A 91 -10.52 9.60 -2.71
C ILE A 91 -10.02 9.17 -4.09
N LYS A 92 -10.67 9.64 -5.16
CA LYS A 92 -10.29 9.30 -6.54
C LYS A 92 -8.85 9.71 -6.86
N LYS A 93 -8.41 10.88 -6.41
CA LYS A 93 -7.03 11.35 -6.56
C LYS A 93 -6.05 10.48 -5.77
N HIS A 94 -6.41 10.06 -4.56
CA HIS A 94 -5.58 9.15 -3.77
C HIS A 94 -5.50 7.76 -4.41
N SER A 95 -6.62 7.22 -4.92
CA SER A 95 -6.67 5.92 -5.62
C SER A 95 -5.73 5.90 -6.80
N ARG A 96 -5.82 6.89 -7.70
CA ARG A 96 -4.93 6.99 -8.87
C ARG A 96 -3.45 7.04 -8.49
N LYS A 97 -3.10 7.73 -7.40
CA LYS A 97 -1.71 7.79 -6.91
C LYS A 97 -1.24 6.43 -6.40
N VAL A 98 -2.11 5.70 -5.70
CA VAL A 98 -1.84 4.36 -5.19
C VAL A 98 -1.69 3.37 -6.34
N GLU A 99 -2.57 3.43 -7.33
CA GLU A 99 -2.52 2.61 -8.56
C GLU A 99 -1.24 2.86 -9.35
N LYS A 100 -0.87 4.13 -9.55
CA LYS A 100 0.39 4.47 -10.24
C LYS A 100 1.60 3.91 -9.49
N LEU A 101 1.68 4.15 -8.18
CA LEU A 101 2.80 3.68 -7.37
C LEU A 101 2.87 2.14 -7.34
N HIS A 102 1.72 1.47 -7.37
CA HIS A 102 1.66 0.02 -7.51
C HIS A 102 2.25 -0.45 -8.85
N ALA A 103 1.82 0.15 -9.97
CA ALA A 103 2.32 -0.20 -11.30
C ALA A 103 3.82 0.08 -11.44
N ASP A 104 4.31 1.20 -10.89
CA ASP A 104 5.74 1.55 -10.90
C ASP A 104 6.57 0.50 -10.12
N LEU A 105 6.11 0.09 -8.93
CA LEU A 105 6.76 -0.94 -8.12
C LEU A 105 6.72 -2.32 -8.79
N GLU A 106 5.56 -2.70 -9.31
CA GLU A 106 5.39 -3.97 -10.02
C GLU A 106 6.32 -4.04 -11.23
N SER A 107 6.34 -3.00 -12.06
CA SER A 107 7.21 -2.91 -13.23
C SER A 107 8.70 -3.01 -12.85
N LYS A 108 9.14 -2.27 -11.82
CA LYS A 108 10.52 -2.32 -11.32
C LYS A 108 10.91 -3.72 -10.85
N ILE A 109 10.03 -4.40 -10.12
CA ILE A 109 10.28 -5.75 -9.60
C ILE A 109 10.27 -6.79 -10.73
N MET A 110 9.28 -6.73 -11.62
CA MET A 110 9.17 -7.67 -12.74
C MET A 110 10.34 -7.53 -13.72
N SER A 111 10.74 -6.31 -14.06
CA SER A 111 11.89 -6.06 -14.96
C SER A 111 13.15 -6.73 -14.44
N ARG A 112 13.39 -6.67 -13.12
CA ARG A 112 14.57 -7.31 -12.54
C ARG A 112 14.42 -8.82 -12.44
N HIS A 113 13.21 -9.32 -12.23
CA HIS A 113 12.93 -10.75 -12.16
C HIS A 113 13.09 -11.47 -13.51
N THR A 114 12.77 -10.80 -14.63
CA THR A 114 12.87 -11.37 -15.98
C THR A 114 14.28 -11.37 -16.57
N GLU A 115 15.25 -10.70 -15.95
CA GLU A 115 16.67 -10.72 -16.36
C GLU A 115 17.43 -11.97 -15.88
N LEU A 116 16.70 -12.99 -15.42
CA LEU A 116 17.20 -14.31 -15.00
C LEU A 116 17.11 -15.31 -16.16
#